data_AF-A0A1D1UF25-F1
#
_entry.id   AF-A0A1D1UF25-F1
#
_cell.length_a   1.000
_cell.length_b   1.000
_cell.length_c   1.000
_cell.angle_alpha   90.00
_cell.angle_beta   90.00
_cell.angle_gamma   90.00
#
_symmetry.space_group_name_H-M   'P 1'
#
loop_
_entity.id
_entity.type
_entity.pdbx_description
1 polymer ?
#
loop_
_entity_poly.entity_id
_entity_poly.type
_entity_poly.pdbx_seq_one_letter_code
_entity_poly.pdbx_strand_id
1 'polypeptide(L)'
;MAIFIGLLALCTAGIPHMVSAIPGPIDLAQDAKDATTYPLIQGYFRVEARILSLENPRGTTRNMVPCDIARPGACDTQVFAVIDWKTPNYDFGKDSVPYTNYEKIFDGSGTSSVNINKTITKDVCNDSTRKLNLRVRAVDRDFVGENTIDHWSGFIYTTNRPADSQAQAMWSPVQTTSGHNGSHKIRWQYRWYFIPREQCQASSGSSGIISRFVPFVG
;
A
#
# COMPACT_ATOMS: atom_id res chain seq x y z
N MET A 1 -42.23 3.63 53.37
CA MET A 1 -40.85 3.12 53.25
C MET A 1 -40.60 2.83 51.78
N ALA A 2 -39.90 3.72 51.08
CA ALA A 2 -39.62 3.59 49.64
C ALA A 2 -38.14 3.23 49.46
N ILE A 3 -37.89 2.08 48.85
CA ILE A 3 -36.54 1.55 48.60
C ILE A 3 -36.05 2.15 47.27
N PHE A 4 -35.10 3.09 47.35
CA PHE A 4 -34.40 3.63 46.20
C PHE A 4 -33.31 2.63 45.76
N ILE A 5 -33.52 1.96 44.63
CA ILE A 5 -32.51 1.13 43.97
C ILE A 5 -31.71 2.05 43.03
N GLY A 6 -30.52 2.46 43.47
CA GLY A 6 -29.59 3.24 42.67
C GLY A 6 -28.91 2.37 41.61
N LEU A 7 -29.18 2.64 40.33
CA LEU A 7 -28.54 2.00 39.20
C LEU A 7 -27.14 2.62 38.99
N LEU A 8 -26.09 1.93 39.43
CA LEU A 8 -24.70 2.36 39.24
C LEU A 8 -24.27 2.03 37.80
N ALA A 9 -24.42 2.98 36.87
CA ALA A 9 -23.95 2.84 35.51
C ALA A 9 -22.41 2.99 35.47
N LEU A 10 -21.71 1.85 35.45
CA LEU A 10 -20.26 1.80 35.25
C LEU A 10 -19.94 2.18 33.79
N CYS A 11 -19.66 3.46 33.54
CA CYS A 11 -19.09 3.90 32.26
C CYS A 11 -17.63 3.42 32.19
N THR A 12 -17.40 2.24 31.65
CA THR A 12 -16.07 1.82 31.21
C THR A 12 -15.69 2.68 30.02
N ALA A 13 -14.91 3.74 30.27
CA ALA A 13 -14.26 4.49 29.21
C ALA A 13 -13.34 3.52 28.46
N GLY A 14 -13.82 3.01 27.31
CA GLY A 14 -13.05 2.15 26.43
C GLY A 14 -11.86 2.95 25.92
N ILE A 15 -10.68 2.70 26.50
CA ILE A 15 -9.42 3.22 25.98
C ILE A 15 -9.25 2.53 24.63
N PRO A 16 -9.30 3.26 23.49
CA PRO A 16 -9.01 2.65 22.21
C PRO A 16 -7.57 2.13 22.29
N HIS A 17 -7.40 0.81 22.27
CA HIS A 17 -6.10 0.17 22.14
C HIS A 17 -5.54 0.54 20.76
N MET A 18 -4.88 1.69 20.67
CA MET A 18 -3.99 2.00 19.57
C MET A 18 -2.76 1.10 19.74
N VAL A 19 -2.88 -0.13 19.23
CA VAL A 19 -1.73 -1.03 19.09
C VAL A 19 -0.83 -0.41 18.03
N SER A 20 0.10 0.45 18.47
CA SER A 20 1.16 0.94 17.62
C SER A 20 2.17 -0.20 17.45
N ALA A 21 2.47 -0.56 16.20
CA ALA A 21 3.58 -1.47 15.92
C ALA A 21 4.87 -0.88 16.53
N ILE A 22 5.62 -1.71 17.26
CA ILE A 22 6.90 -1.32 17.83
C ILE A 22 7.96 -1.57 16.74
N PRO A 23 8.64 -0.52 16.22
CA PRO A 23 9.67 -0.71 15.21
C PRO A 23 10.79 -1.60 15.73
N GLY A 24 11.32 -2.46 14.86
CA GLY A 24 12.53 -3.21 15.14
C GLY A 24 13.77 -2.30 15.13
N PRO A 25 14.91 -2.74 15.71
CA PRO A 25 16.16 -1.97 15.68
C PRO A 25 16.66 -1.65 14.26
N ILE A 26 16.37 -2.54 13.29
CA ILE A 26 16.75 -2.34 11.88
C ILE A 26 15.94 -1.20 11.27
N ASP A 27 14.63 -1.16 11.52
CA ASP A 27 13.73 -0.11 11.03
C ASP A 27 14.18 1.26 11.55
N LEU A 28 14.49 1.34 12.85
CA LEU A 28 14.99 2.56 13.49
C LEU A 28 16.33 3.03 12.90
N ALA A 29 17.25 2.11 12.61
CA ALA A 29 18.53 2.45 11.98
C ALA A 29 18.34 2.97 10.54
N GLN A 30 17.39 2.40 9.80
CA GLN A 30 17.02 2.87 8.47
C GLN A 30 16.36 4.25 8.52
N ASP A 31 15.45 4.49 9.45
CA ASP A 31 14.82 5.80 9.67
C ASP A 31 15.87 6.88 10.00
N ALA A 32 16.84 6.55 10.88
CA ALA A 32 17.93 7.45 11.22
C ALA A 32 18.82 7.77 10.00
N LYS A 33 19.09 6.77 9.15
CA LYS A 33 19.84 6.96 7.89
C LYS A 33 19.06 7.80 6.89
N ASP A 34 17.76 7.55 6.74
CA ASP A 34 16.90 8.32 5.85
C ASP A 34 16.81 9.79 6.28
N ALA A 35 16.77 10.04 7.60
CA ALA A 35 16.74 11.38 8.17
C ALA A 35 17.95 12.24 7.80
N THR A 36 19.13 11.62 7.62
CA THR A 36 20.36 12.31 7.19
C THR A 36 20.50 12.38 5.67
N THR A 37 19.85 11.47 4.94
CA THR A 37 20.01 11.33 3.48
C THR A 37 18.96 12.10 2.67
N TYR A 38 17.71 12.10 3.12
CA TYR A 38 16.57 12.57 2.32
C TYR A 38 15.89 13.79 2.97
N PRO A 39 15.54 14.83 2.20
CA PRO A 39 14.91 16.03 2.75
C PRO A 39 13.50 15.71 3.27
N LEU A 40 13.08 16.41 4.33
CA LEU A 40 11.72 16.30 4.85
C LEU A 40 10.78 17.10 3.93
N ILE A 41 9.79 16.43 3.36
CA ILE A 41 8.69 17.08 2.64
C ILE A 41 7.50 17.14 3.56
N GLN A 42 6.96 18.34 3.76
CA GLN A 42 5.79 18.57 4.60
C GLN A 42 4.72 19.32 3.81
N GLY A 43 3.45 18.98 4.06
CA GLY A 43 2.31 19.74 3.54
C GLY A 43 1.14 18.86 3.10
N TYR A 44 0.48 19.31 2.03
CA TYR A 44 -0.63 18.61 1.41
C TYR A 44 -0.21 18.18 0.02
N PHE A 45 -0.07 16.88 -0.20
CA PHE A 45 0.36 16.36 -1.49
C PHE A 45 -0.34 15.04 -1.81
N ARG A 46 -0.50 14.81 -3.11
CA ARG A 46 -1.08 13.58 -3.67
C ARG A 46 0.03 12.78 -4.33
N VAL A 47 0.02 11.48 -4.06
CA VAL A 47 0.91 10.52 -4.71
C VAL A 47 0.06 9.57 -5.52
N GLU A 48 0.39 9.45 -6.80
CA GLU A 48 -0.21 8.49 -7.72
C GLU A 48 0.84 7.45 -8.09
N ALA A 49 0.51 6.17 -7.91
CA ALA A 49 1.35 5.06 -8.33
C ALA A 49 0.60 4.23 -9.36
N ARG A 50 1.17 4.09 -10.56
CA ARG A 50 0.64 3.26 -11.64
C ARG A 50 1.39 1.93 -11.67
N ILE A 51 0.69 0.86 -11.33
CA ILE A 51 1.17 -0.51 -11.44
C ILE A 51 0.86 -0.99 -12.85
N LEU A 52 1.91 -1.27 -13.62
CA LEU A 52 1.82 -1.61 -15.05
C LEU A 52 1.59 -3.11 -15.23
N SER A 53 2.45 -3.95 -14.63
CA SER A 53 2.39 -5.39 -14.79
C SER A 53 3.01 -6.14 -13.61
N LEU A 54 2.54 -7.37 -13.44
CA LEU A 54 3.16 -8.41 -12.62
C LEU A 54 3.75 -9.47 -13.55
N GLU A 55 5.02 -9.81 -13.33
CA GLU A 55 5.71 -10.90 -14.01
C GLU A 55 5.95 -12.03 -13.01
N ASN A 56 5.33 -13.19 -13.25
CA ASN A 56 5.61 -14.44 -12.56
C ASN A 56 5.76 -15.54 -13.62
N PRO A 57 6.86 -15.55 -14.38
CA PRO A 57 6.98 -16.41 -15.57
C PRO A 57 6.95 -17.91 -15.26
N ARG A 58 7.18 -18.30 -14.00
CA ARG A 58 7.19 -19.69 -13.56
C ARG A 58 5.85 -20.15 -12.97
N GLY A 59 4.90 -19.23 -12.76
CA GLY A 59 3.65 -19.52 -12.05
C GLY A 59 3.89 -20.13 -10.68
N THR A 60 4.81 -19.55 -9.91
CA THR A 60 5.17 -20.03 -8.57
C THR A 60 4.80 -19.04 -7.48
N THR A 61 4.61 -19.56 -6.27
CA THR A 61 4.49 -18.79 -5.03
C THR A 61 5.85 -18.26 -4.57
N ARG A 62 5.86 -17.52 -3.45
CA ARG A 62 7.06 -16.97 -2.81
C ARG A 62 8.05 -18.07 -2.41
N ASN A 63 7.56 -19.27 -2.13
CA ASN A 63 8.37 -20.41 -1.72
C ASN A 63 8.79 -21.30 -2.91
N MET A 64 8.67 -20.80 -4.15
CA MET A 64 9.03 -21.54 -5.38
C MET A 64 8.18 -22.79 -5.65
N VAL A 65 7.06 -22.95 -4.93
CA VAL A 65 6.07 -24.00 -5.20
C VAL A 65 5.15 -23.50 -6.33
N PRO A 66 4.74 -24.35 -7.30
CA PRO A 66 3.71 -23.98 -8.27
C PRO A 66 2.46 -23.41 -7.57
N CYS A 67 1.86 -22.38 -8.16
CA CYS A 67 0.57 -21.83 -7.71
C CYS A 67 -0.49 -22.94 -7.70
N ASP A 68 -0.79 -23.48 -8.89
CA ASP A 68 -1.73 -24.59 -9.07
C ASP A 68 -0.98 -25.89 -9.39
N ILE A 69 -1.15 -26.91 -8.55
CA ILE A 69 -0.55 -28.24 -8.74
C ILE A 69 -1.16 -28.95 -9.96
N ALA A 70 -2.45 -28.74 -10.23
CA ALA A 70 -3.15 -29.37 -11.35
C ALA A 70 -2.87 -28.67 -12.69
N ARG A 71 -2.48 -27.38 -12.67
CA ARG A 71 -2.15 -26.58 -13.85
C ARG A 71 -0.81 -25.87 -13.70
N PRO A 72 0.33 -26.57 -13.87
CA PRO A 72 1.66 -25.97 -13.73
C PRO A 72 1.81 -24.72 -14.61
N GLY A 73 2.27 -23.62 -14.00
CA GLY A 73 2.48 -22.34 -14.68
C GLY A 73 1.28 -21.40 -14.72
N ALA A 74 0.10 -21.84 -14.27
CA ALA A 74 -1.09 -21.01 -14.08
C ALA A 74 -1.24 -20.58 -12.61
N CYS A 75 -1.78 -19.38 -12.38
CA CYS A 75 -2.14 -18.87 -11.05
C CYS A 75 -3.50 -18.15 -11.15
N ASP A 76 -4.30 -18.23 -10.09
CA ASP A 76 -5.51 -17.44 -9.86
C ASP A 76 -5.14 -16.16 -9.09
N THR A 77 -4.43 -15.30 -9.80
CA THR A 77 -3.74 -14.12 -9.26
C THR A 77 -4.70 -13.02 -8.79
N GLN A 78 -4.57 -12.62 -7.53
CA GLN A 78 -5.09 -11.36 -6.99
C GLN A 78 -3.94 -10.45 -6.60
N VAL A 79 -4.02 -9.17 -6.99
CA VAL A 79 -2.99 -8.17 -6.66
C VAL A 79 -3.62 -7.04 -5.87
N PHE A 80 -2.96 -6.70 -4.77
CA PHE A 80 -3.34 -5.68 -3.81
C PHE A 80 -2.20 -4.66 -3.70
N ALA A 81 -2.52 -3.39 -3.56
CA ALA A 81 -1.51 -2.36 -3.41
C ALA A 81 -1.93 -1.24 -2.44
N VAL A 82 -0.93 -0.60 -1.84
CA VAL A 82 -1.10 0.60 -1.00
C VAL A 82 0.14 1.48 -1.10
N ILE A 83 -0.05 2.80 -0.97
CA ILE A 83 1.04 3.75 -0.78
C ILE A 83 1.17 4.03 0.71
N ASP A 84 2.28 3.58 1.29
CA ASP A 84 2.62 3.77 2.70
C ASP A 84 3.62 4.91 2.86
N TRP A 85 3.19 6.00 3.49
CA TRP A 85 4.06 7.12 3.84
C TRP A 85 4.45 7.15 5.32
N LYS A 86 3.74 6.39 6.17
CA LYS A 86 3.86 6.43 7.64
C LYS A 86 5.01 5.59 8.13
N THR A 87 5.07 4.36 7.66
CA THR A 87 6.00 3.35 8.14
C THR A 87 6.71 2.68 6.96
N PRO A 88 7.31 3.47 6.04
CA PRO A 88 7.84 2.95 4.78
C PRO A 88 8.92 1.88 4.97
N ASN A 89 9.64 1.91 6.09
CA ASN A 89 10.71 0.96 6.44
C ASN A 89 10.23 -0.33 7.11
N TYR A 90 9.02 -0.35 7.65
CA TYR A 90 8.56 -1.44 8.49
C TYR A 90 8.15 -2.64 7.63
N ASP A 91 8.17 -3.83 8.23
CA ASP A 91 7.77 -5.07 7.59
C ASP A 91 6.30 -5.04 7.11
N PHE A 92 5.99 -5.88 6.12
CA PHE A 92 4.65 -5.98 5.54
C PHE A 92 3.60 -6.46 6.56
N GLY A 93 2.36 -6.01 6.38
CA GLY A 93 1.23 -6.44 7.19
C GLY A 93 1.11 -5.62 8.47
N LYS A 94 0.96 -6.29 9.62
CA LYS A 94 0.61 -5.63 10.89
C LYS A 94 1.64 -4.58 11.35
N ASP A 95 2.90 -4.73 10.98
CA ASP A 95 3.97 -3.84 11.42
C ASP A 95 3.99 -2.53 10.62
N SER A 96 3.42 -2.53 9.41
CA SER A 96 3.22 -1.34 8.58
C SER A 96 1.73 -1.04 8.35
N VAL A 97 1.24 -1.39 7.16
CA VAL A 97 -0.15 -1.26 6.77
C VAL A 97 -0.79 -2.66 6.76
N PRO A 98 -1.86 -2.92 7.53
CA PRO A 98 -2.57 -4.19 7.51
C PRO A 98 -3.07 -4.54 6.10
N TYR A 99 -3.10 -5.82 5.71
CA TYR A 99 -3.52 -6.21 4.36
C TYR A 99 -4.99 -5.90 4.06
N THR A 100 -5.85 -5.81 5.07
CA THR A 100 -7.24 -5.31 4.93
C THR A 100 -7.29 -3.89 4.38
N ASN A 101 -6.18 -3.17 4.46
CA ASN A 101 -6.07 -1.78 4.06
C ASN A 101 -5.53 -1.60 2.64
N TYR A 102 -5.29 -2.69 1.92
CA TYR A 102 -4.77 -2.64 0.56
C TYR A 102 -5.94 -2.60 -0.43
N GLU A 103 -5.78 -1.81 -1.50
CA GLU A 103 -6.74 -1.78 -2.59
C GLU A 103 -6.48 -2.98 -3.51
N LYS A 104 -7.52 -3.78 -3.80
CA LYS A 104 -7.44 -4.82 -4.81
C LYS A 104 -7.45 -4.20 -6.20
N ILE A 105 -6.30 -4.27 -6.89
CA ILE A 105 -6.10 -3.67 -8.22
C ILE A 105 -6.24 -4.69 -9.36
N PHE A 106 -6.15 -5.99 -9.06
CA PHE A 106 -6.31 -7.05 -10.05
C PHE A 106 -6.94 -8.30 -9.41
N ASP A 107 -7.77 -9.01 -10.18
CA ASP A 107 -8.38 -10.29 -9.83
C ASP A 107 -8.58 -11.06 -11.14
N GLY A 108 -7.78 -12.10 -11.37
CA GLY A 108 -7.80 -12.88 -12.60
C GLY A 108 -7.51 -14.35 -12.33
N SER A 109 -7.85 -15.20 -13.29
CA SER A 109 -7.66 -16.65 -13.19
C SER A 109 -6.83 -17.20 -14.35
N GLY A 110 -6.09 -18.28 -14.08
CA GLY A 110 -5.33 -19.02 -15.10
C GLY A 110 -4.14 -18.27 -15.71
N THR A 111 -3.70 -17.15 -15.12
CA THR A 111 -2.60 -16.32 -15.65
C THR A 111 -1.60 -16.01 -14.54
N SER A 112 -0.34 -16.35 -14.77
CA SER A 112 0.74 -16.08 -13.82
C SER A 112 1.36 -14.69 -14.02
N SER A 113 1.50 -14.22 -15.26
CA SER A 113 1.95 -12.85 -15.57
C SER A 113 0.80 -12.04 -16.14
N VAL A 114 0.58 -10.83 -15.63
CA VAL A 114 -0.62 -10.03 -15.91
C VAL A 114 -0.28 -8.57 -16.18
N ASN A 115 -0.98 -7.98 -17.14
CA ASN A 115 -1.01 -6.54 -17.35
C ASN A 115 -2.11 -5.94 -16.48
N ILE A 116 -1.73 -5.07 -15.55
CA ILE A 116 -2.62 -4.50 -14.55
C ILE A 116 -3.08 -3.11 -15.01
N ASN A 117 -2.13 -2.26 -15.38
CA ASN A 117 -2.34 -0.86 -15.78
C ASN A 117 -3.37 -0.11 -14.89
N LYS A 118 -3.21 -0.21 -13.56
CA LYS A 118 -4.05 0.49 -12.57
C LYS A 118 -3.23 1.54 -11.84
N THR A 119 -3.87 2.69 -11.59
CA THR A 119 -3.32 3.75 -10.75
C THR A 119 -4.02 3.73 -9.40
N ILE A 120 -3.25 3.69 -8.33
CA ILE A 120 -3.73 3.97 -6.97
C ILE A 120 -3.27 5.36 -6.54
N THR A 121 -4.05 5.99 -5.68
CA THR A 121 -3.82 7.36 -5.25
C THR A 121 -3.85 7.44 -3.73
N LYS A 122 -2.94 8.22 -3.15
CA LYS A 122 -2.90 8.50 -1.72
C LYS A 122 -2.61 9.96 -1.47
N ASP A 123 -3.44 10.58 -0.65
CA ASP A 123 -3.22 11.93 -0.15
C ASP A 123 -2.51 11.89 1.19
N VAL A 124 -1.55 12.79 1.35
CA VAL A 124 -0.88 13.09 2.61
C VAL A 124 -1.33 14.48 3.05
N CYS A 125 -2.09 14.55 4.14
CA CYS A 125 -2.78 15.75 4.57
C CYS A 125 -2.15 16.34 5.82
N ASN A 126 -1.38 17.42 5.65
CA ASN A 126 -0.68 18.11 6.73
C ASN A 126 0.31 17.22 7.48
N ASP A 127 0.95 16.29 6.77
CA ASP A 127 1.95 15.42 7.36
C ASP A 127 3.31 15.63 6.69
N SER A 128 4.31 14.95 7.21
CA SER A 128 5.67 15.01 6.70
C SER A 128 6.20 13.61 6.39
N THR A 129 6.99 13.50 5.33
CA THR A 129 7.65 12.25 4.98
C THR A 129 9.00 12.51 4.32
N ARG A 130 9.90 11.55 4.45
CA ARG A 130 11.21 11.50 3.76
C ARG A 130 11.24 10.40 2.70
N LYS A 131 10.29 9.47 2.79
CA LYS A 131 10.25 8.27 1.97
C LYS A 131 8.84 7.70 1.97
N LEU A 132 8.40 7.25 0.80
CA LEU A 132 7.18 6.47 0.67
C LEU A 132 7.53 5.08 0.15
N ASN A 133 6.66 4.12 0.47
CA ASN A 133 6.76 2.75 0.00
C ASN A 133 5.47 2.38 -0.72
N LEU A 134 5.55 2.17 -2.04
CA LEU A 134 4.53 1.45 -2.79
C LEU A 134 4.63 -0.03 -2.40
N ARG A 135 3.69 -0.48 -1.58
CA ARG A 135 3.59 -1.88 -1.16
C ARG A 135 2.64 -2.60 -2.10
N VAL A 136 3.12 -3.66 -2.74
CA VAL A 136 2.30 -4.55 -3.56
C VAL A 136 2.34 -5.94 -2.96
N ARG A 137 1.18 -6.58 -2.86
CA ARG A 137 1.01 -7.97 -2.43
C ARG A 137 0.27 -8.71 -3.52
N ALA A 138 0.81 -9.83 -3.97
CA ALA A 138 0.11 -10.74 -4.87
C ALA A 138 -0.10 -12.08 -4.19
N VAL A 139 -1.28 -12.65 -4.38
CA VAL A 139 -1.66 -13.96 -3.89
C VAL A 139 -2.30 -14.77 -5.01
N ASP A 140 -2.16 -16.07 -4.89
CA ASP A 140 -2.88 -17.07 -5.64
C ASP A 140 -4.09 -17.50 -4.81
N ARG A 141 -5.28 -17.41 -5.40
CA ARG A 141 -6.54 -17.73 -4.72
C ARG A 141 -6.90 -19.19 -4.98
N ASP A 142 -6.70 -20.03 -3.98
CA ASP A 142 -7.15 -21.42 -3.99
C ASP A 142 -8.45 -21.60 -3.21
N PHE A 143 -9.10 -22.76 -3.42
CA PHE A 143 -10.30 -23.14 -2.67
C PHE A 143 -10.07 -23.23 -1.14
N VAL A 144 -8.83 -23.50 -0.72
CA VAL A 144 -8.47 -23.77 0.70
C VAL A 144 -7.77 -22.58 1.37
N GLY A 145 -7.39 -21.53 0.62
CA GLY A 145 -6.74 -20.35 1.18
C GLY A 145 -6.04 -19.47 0.14
N GLU A 146 -5.38 -18.42 0.64
CA GLU A 146 -4.52 -17.56 -0.17
C GLU A 146 -3.06 -18.01 -0.07
N ASN A 147 -2.46 -18.37 -1.20
CA ASN A 147 -1.03 -18.66 -1.29
C ASN A 147 -0.28 -17.41 -1.73
N THR A 148 0.70 -16.96 -0.96
CA THR A 148 1.41 -15.71 -1.31
C THR A 148 2.31 -15.92 -2.53
N ILE A 149 2.08 -15.14 -3.59
CA ILE A 149 2.99 -15.08 -4.74
C ILE A 149 4.23 -14.31 -4.34
N ASP A 150 4.09 -13.03 -3.95
CA ASP A 150 5.18 -12.28 -3.34
C ASP A 150 4.69 -10.94 -2.73
N HIS A 151 5.63 -10.23 -2.10
CA HIS A 151 5.51 -8.85 -1.68
C HIS A 151 6.60 -7.99 -2.37
N TRP A 152 6.26 -6.77 -2.78
CA TRP A 152 7.19 -5.83 -3.41
C TRP A 152 7.14 -4.48 -2.72
N SER A 153 8.31 -3.91 -2.45
CA SER A 153 8.47 -2.53 -1.95
C SER A 153 9.08 -1.63 -3.03
N GLY A 154 8.27 -0.70 -3.52
CA GLY A 154 8.69 0.34 -4.45
C GLY A 154 8.92 1.65 -3.72
N PHE A 155 10.18 1.99 -3.41
CA PHE A 155 10.47 3.22 -2.66
C PHE A 155 10.41 4.46 -3.54
N ILE A 156 9.73 5.50 -3.06
CA ILE A 156 9.73 6.86 -3.60
C ILE A 156 10.49 7.72 -2.60
N TYR A 157 11.65 8.23 -3.01
CA TYR A 157 12.50 9.08 -2.18
C TYR A 157 12.18 10.56 -2.44
N THR A 158 12.29 11.39 -1.41
CA THR A 158 12.06 12.84 -1.49
C THR A 158 13.23 13.61 -2.13
N THR A 159 14.21 12.93 -2.72
CA THR A 159 15.29 13.58 -3.49
C THR A 159 14.74 14.46 -4.60
N ASN A 160 13.62 14.05 -5.20
CA ASN A 160 12.83 14.87 -6.11
C ASN A 160 11.61 15.41 -5.36
N ARG A 161 11.53 16.71 -5.15
CA ARG A 161 10.36 17.36 -4.53
C ARG A 161 9.08 17.06 -5.35
N PRO A 162 7.89 16.93 -4.73
CA PRO A 162 6.62 16.91 -5.46
C PRO A 162 6.49 18.11 -6.40
N ALA A 163 5.86 17.93 -7.56
CA ALA A 163 5.58 19.05 -8.48
C ALA A 163 4.62 20.06 -7.82
N ASP A 164 4.64 21.32 -8.27
CA ASP A 164 3.79 22.36 -7.67
C ASP A 164 2.30 22.16 -7.96
N SER A 165 1.96 21.35 -8.97
CA SER A 165 0.57 21.01 -9.32
C SER A 165 0.47 19.71 -10.13
N GLN A 166 -0.75 19.18 -10.28
CA GLN A 166 -1.01 18.00 -11.11
C GLN A 166 -0.57 18.19 -12.57
N ALA A 167 -0.75 19.39 -13.13
CA ALA A 167 -0.43 19.69 -14.53
C ALA A 167 1.08 19.62 -14.82
N GLN A 168 1.92 19.91 -13.82
CA GLN A 168 3.37 19.85 -13.93
C GLN A 168 3.94 18.48 -13.52
N ALA A 169 3.12 17.60 -12.94
CA ALA A 169 3.53 16.31 -12.43
C ALA A 169 3.77 15.31 -13.57
N MET A 170 5.04 15.08 -13.88
CA MET A 170 5.46 14.05 -14.82
C MET A 170 5.51 12.67 -14.15
N TRP A 171 5.15 11.63 -14.90
CA TRP A 171 5.39 10.25 -14.48
C TRP A 171 6.90 9.99 -14.42
N SER A 172 7.34 9.29 -13.37
CA SER A 172 8.69 8.76 -13.27
C SER A 172 8.98 7.81 -14.44
N PRO A 173 10.26 7.55 -14.77
CA PRO A 173 10.61 6.37 -15.56
C PRO A 173 10.03 5.10 -14.94
N VAL A 174 9.77 4.09 -15.78
CA VAL A 174 9.29 2.79 -15.32
C VAL A 174 10.33 2.15 -14.41
N GLN A 175 9.93 1.91 -13.17
CA GLN A 175 10.66 1.18 -12.16
C GLN A 175 10.35 -0.31 -12.26
N THR A 176 11.31 -1.14 -11.88
CA THR A 176 11.13 -2.58 -11.73
C THR A 176 11.55 -2.98 -10.34
N THR A 177 10.62 -3.51 -9.55
CA THR A 177 10.90 -4.05 -8.23
C THR A 177 10.90 -5.56 -8.32
N SER A 178 12.01 -6.17 -7.93
CA SER A 178 12.14 -7.62 -7.80
C SER A 178 11.49 -8.09 -6.50
N GLY A 179 10.81 -9.24 -6.57
CA GLY A 179 10.29 -9.95 -5.41
C GLY A 179 11.41 -10.64 -4.63
N HIS A 180 11.04 -11.40 -3.60
CA HIS A 180 11.96 -12.09 -2.69
C HIS A 180 13.01 -12.95 -3.42
N ASN A 181 12.60 -13.63 -4.49
CA ASN A 181 13.47 -14.56 -5.24
C ASN A 181 14.03 -13.96 -6.54
N GLY A 182 13.78 -12.69 -6.83
CA GLY A 182 14.22 -12.02 -8.07
C GLY A 182 13.50 -12.44 -9.37
N SER A 183 12.87 -13.61 -9.39
CA SER A 183 12.10 -14.11 -10.54
C SER A 183 10.79 -13.36 -10.74
N HIS A 184 10.11 -13.00 -9.65
CA HIS A 184 8.87 -12.25 -9.72
C HIS A 184 9.16 -10.75 -9.77
N LYS A 185 8.45 -10.01 -10.61
CA LYS A 185 8.69 -8.58 -10.77
C LYS A 185 7.40 -7.79 -10.85
N ILE A 186 7.41 -6.59 -10.29
CA ILE A 186 6.40 -5.58 -10.53
C ILE A 186 7.03 -4.44 -11.31
N ARG A 187 6.39 -4.05 -12.41
CA ARG A 187 6.72 -2.83 -13.16
C ARG A 187 5.74 -1.74 -12.80
N TRP A 188 6.26 -0.57 -12.44
CA TRP A 188 5.44 0.53 -11.95
C TRP A 188 6.09 1.87 -12.26
N GLN A 189 5.32 2.94 -12.12
CA GLN A 189 5.81 4.32 -12.18
C GLN A 189 4.98 5.16 -11.21
N TYR A 190 5.47 6.32 -10.83
CA TYR A 190 4.75 7.21 -9.92
C TYR A 190 4.83 8.66 -10.38
N ARG A 191 3.93 9.48 -9.85
CA ARG A 191 4.06 10.93 -9.84
C ARG A 191 3.45 11.47 -8.56
N TRP A 192 3.89 12.64 -8.16
CA TRP A 192 3.37 13.30 -6.97
C TRP A 192 3.48 14.80 -7.07
N TYR A 193 2.54 15.48 -6.42
CA TYR A 193 2.39 16.92 -6.52
C TYR A 193 1.66 17.48 -5.30
N PHE A 194 1.93 18.74 -5.00
CA PHE A 194 1.18 19.45 -3.98
C PHE A 194 -0.28 19.64 -4.41
N ILE A 195 -1.19 19.54 -3.43
CA ILE A 195 -2.61 19.79 -3.61
C ILE A 195 -3.09 20.83 -2.61
N PRO A 196 -4.11 21.63 -2.94
CA PRO A 196 -4.78 22.49 -1.99
C PRO A 196 -5.33 21.71 -0.79
N ARG A 197 -5.40 22.35 0.39
CA ARG A 197 -5.82 21.72 1.64
C ARG A 197 -7.22 21.13 1.55
N GLU A 198 -8.12 21.86 0.90
CA GLU A 198 -9.54 21.51 0.70
C GLU A 198 -9.73 20.29 -0.21
N GLN A 199 -8.74 19.96 -1.05
CA GLN A 199 -8.76 18.80 -1.93
C GLN A 199 -8.19 17.54 -1.26
N CYS A 200 -7.59 17.67 -0.08
CA CYS A 200 -6.90 16.58 0.57
C CYS A 200 -7.86 15.63 1.29
N GLN A 201 -7.92 14.38 0.82
CA GLN A 201 -8.76 13.35 1.41
C GLN A 201 -7.97 12.60 2.47
N ALA A 202 -8.14 12.99 3.74
CA ALA A 202 -7.53 12.32 4.88
C ALA A 202 -7.99 10.86 4.93
N SER A 203 -7.19 9.99 4.33
CA SER A 203 -7.48 8.57 4.28
C SER A 203 -6.94 7.94 5.55
N SER A 204 -7.80 7.87 6.57
CA SER A 204 -7.65 6.94 7.69
C SER A 204 -7.32 5.57 7.10
N GLY A 205 -6.19 4.98 7.52
CA GLY A 205 -5.64 3.74 6.97
C GLY A 205 -6.74 2.74 6.67
N SER A 206 -6.86 2.37 5.39
CA SER A 206 -8.10 1.96 4.71
C SER A 206 -9.17 1.28 5.56
N SER A 207 -10.38 1.85 5.50
CA SER A 207 -11.65 1.14 5.37
C SER A 207 -12.72 2.18 5.10
N GLY A 208 -13.25 2.26 3.87
CA GLY A 208 -14.52 2.95 3.64
C GLY A 208 -14.68 3.68 2.32
N ILE A 209 -15.41 3.02 1.41
CA ILE A 209 -16.41 3.62 0.50
C ILE A 209 -15.85 4.42 -0.70
N ILE A 210 -15.69 3.69 -1.81
CA ILE A 210 -16.27 4.03 -3.11
C ILE A 210 -16.31 5.54 -3.43
N SER A 211 -15.28 6.05 -4.10
CA SER A 211 -15.41 7.24 -4.97
C SER A 211 -15.92 6.83 -6.37
N ARG A 212 -16.98 6.01 -6.44
CA ARG A 212 -17.79 5.94 -7.68
C ARG A 212 -18.69 7.16 -7.66
N PHE A 213 -18.28 8.22 -8.33
CA PHE A 213 -19.09 9.15 -9.12
C PHE A 213 -18.23 10.40 -9.40
N VAL A 214 -17.22 10.22 -10.25
CA VAL A 214 -16.82 11.32 -11.13
C VAL A 214 -17.52 11.04 -12.46
N PRO A 215 -18.62 11.73 -12.79
CA PRO A 215 -19.13 11.67 -14.15
C PRO A 215 -18.06 12.28 -15.05
N PHE A 216 -17.47 11.45 -15.91
CA PHE A 216 -16.81 11.95 -17.11
C PHE A 216 -17.92 12.61 -17.94
N VAL A 217 -18.04 13.93 -17.83
CA VAL A 217 -18.74 14.73 -18.84
C VAL A 217 -17.71 15.01 -19.92
N GLY A 218 -17.73 14.17 -20.94
CA GLY A 218 -17.11 14.38 -22.24
C GLY A 218 -18.19 14.22 -23.28
#